data_AF-A0AAV3QJI1-F1
#
_entry.id   AF-A0AAV3QJI1-F1
#
_cell.length_a   1.000
_cell.length_b   1.000
_cell.length_c   1.000
_cell.angle_alpha   90.00
_cell.angle_beta   90.00
_cell.angle_gamma   90.00
#
_symmetry.space_group_name_H-M   'P 1'
#
loop_
_entity.id
_entity.type
_entity.pdbx_description
1 polymer ?
#
loop_
_entity_poly.entity_id
_entity_poly.type
_entity_poly.pdbx_seq_one_letter_code
_entity_poly.pdbx_strand_id
1 'polypeptide(L)'
;MATTVCELQWITYLLKDLNANVPLPIVLWCDNLAALHITSNPVFHECTKRLDIDCHIVRNQFLSGLVLPQKISTVDQIADLFTKPLPVLPFARLASKLGMRDVFHSHLEGGVKVYVMVSFLLITQRCLIPAWMVWSSVRVLVHNQFGEDFIFGVLSEHVPLTC
;
A
#
# COMPACT_ATOMS: atom_id res chain seq x y z
N MET A 1 12.67 3.77 1.76
CA MET A 1 12.21 4.04 3.14
C MET A 1 12.19 5.53 3.47
N ALA A 2 13.26 6.28 3.19
CA ALA A 2 13.24 7.74 3.41
C ALA A 2 12.17 8.46 2.59
N THR A 3 12.08 8.17 1.29
CA THR A 3 11.05 8.75 0.40
C THR A 3 9.63 8.47 0.90
N THR A 4 9.33 7.22 1.27
CA THR A 4 8.02 6.83 1.80
C THR A 4 7.69 7.56 3.10
N VAL A 5 8.69 7.83 3.95
CA VAL A 5 8.51 8.60 5.19
C VAL A 5 8.25 10.08 4.87
N CYS A 6 8.94 10.67 3.90
CA CYS A 6 8.68 12.04 3.44
C CYS A 6 7.27 12.18 2.84
N GLU A 7 6.83 11.21 2.03
CA GLU A 7 5.49 11.16 1.47
C GLU A 7 4.43 11.04 2.57
N LEU A 8 4.64 10.15 3.55
CA LEU A 8 3.75 10.02 4.71
C LEU A 8 3.67 11.33 5.50
N GLN A 9 4.80 11.99 5.73
CA GLN A 9 4.83 13.29 6.40
C GLN A 9 4.01 14.32 5.61
N TRP A 10 4.19 14.40 4.29
CA TRP A 10 3.42 15.31 3.45
C TRP A 10 1.92 15.01 3.48
N ILE A 11 1.53 13.74 3.38
CA ILE A 11 0.12 13.31 3.47
C ILE A 11 -0.46 13.67 4.85
N THR A 12 0.30 13.47 5.94
CA THR A 12 -0.18 13.85 7.27
C THR A 12 -0.40 15.36 7.42
N TYR A 13 0.42 16.19 6.79
CA TYR A 13 0.20 17.64 6.77
C TYR A 13 -1.03 18.00 5.95
N LEU A 14 -1.18 17.43 4.76
CA LEU A 14 -2.35 17.64 3.92
C LEU A 14 -3.65 17.23 4.63
N LEU A 15 -3.67 16.08 5.31
CA LEU A 15 -4.84 15.61 6.05
C LEU A 15 -5.16 16.52 7.25
N LYS A 16 -4.14 17.03 7.94
CA LYS A 16 -4.33 18.02 9.02
C LYS A 16 -4.94 19.32 8.50
N ASP A 17 -4.48 19.81 7.35
CA ASP A 17 -5.04 21.02 6.72
C ASP A 17 -6.50 20.82 6.28
N LEU A 18 -6.88 19.58 5.95
CA LEU A 18 -8.25 19.17 5.64
C LEU A 18 -9.09 18.83 6.88
N ASN A 19 -8.61 19.15 8.09
CA ASN A 19 -9.27 18.83 9.37
C ASN A 19 -9.49 17.32 9.61
N ALA A 20 -8.76 16.45 8.91
CA ALA A 20 -8.78 15.00 9.11
C ALA A 20 -7.64 14.58 10.06
N ASN A 21 -8.01 14.06 11.23
CA ASN A 21 -7.01 13.63 12.21
C ASN A 21 -6.43 12.26 11.84
N VAL A 22 -5.10 12.15 11.82
CA VAL A 22 -4.38 10.90 11.55
C VAL A 22 -3.85 10.35 12.88
N PRO A 23 -4.16 9.08 13.22
CA PRO A 23 -3.58 8.45 14.41
C PRO A 23 -2.07 8.28 14.24
N LEU A 24 -1.31 8.82 15.20
CA LEU A 24 0.15 8.71 15.27
C LEU A 24 0.55 7.80 16.45
N PRO A 25 1.64 7.03 16.35
CA PRO A 25 2.54 6.92 15.19
C PRO A 25 1.98 6.03 14.06
N ILE A 26 2.33 6.35 12.81
CA ILE A 26 1.97 5.52 11.64
C ILE A 26 2.88 4.30 11.59
N VAL A 27 2.31 3.11 11.64
CA VAL A 27 3.08 1.86 11.53
C VAL A 27 3.57 1.68 10.09
N LEU A 28 4.89 1.64 9.93
CA LEU A 28 5.55 1.48 8.64
C LEU A 28 6.15 0.08 8.56
N TRP A 29 5.51 -0.82 7.81
CA TRP A 29 5.94 -2.21 7.65
C TRP A 29 7.07 -2.32 6.63
N CYS A 30 8.20 -2.91 7.04
CA CYS A 30 9.38 -3.08 6.18
C CYS A 30 10.05 -4.44 6.39
N ASP A 31 10.50 -5.07 5.32
CA ASP A 31 11.28 -6.32 5.35
C ASP A 31 12.78 -6.09 5.58
N ASN A 32 13.29 -4.89 5.28
CA ASN A 32 14.70 -4.57 5.41
C ASN A 32 15.13 -4.39 6.87
N LEU A 33 15.69 -5.46 7.44
CA LEU A 33 16.28 -5.47 8.79
C LEU A 33 17.36 -4.42 8.98
N ALA A 34 18.21 -4.17 7.97
CA ALA A 34 19.26 -3.16 8.09
C ALA A 34 18.65 -1.78 8.33
N ALA A 35 17.58 -1.44 7.62
CA ALA A 35 16.90 -0.16 7.80
C ALA A 35 16.24 -0.02 9.19
N LEU A 36 15.68 -1.09 9.75
CA LEU A 36 15.17 -1.11 11.13
C LEU A 36 16.29 -0.98 12.17
N HIS A 37 17.42 -1.61 11.93
CA HIS A 37 18.55 -1.53 12.84
C HIS A 37 19.13 -0.12 12.84
N ILE A 38 19.21 0.52 11.68
CA ILE A 38 19.70 1.89 11.57
C ILE A 38 18.77 2.88 12.27
N THR A 39 17.44 2.71 12.24
CA THR A 39 16.55 3.60 13.00
C THR A 39 16.72 3.43 14.52
N SER A 40 17.01 2.22 15.00
CA SER A 40 17.19 1.93 16.43
C SER A 40 18.58 2.26 17.00
N ASN A 41 19.66 2.11 16.23
CA ASN A 41 21.05 2.20 16.74
C ASN A 41 21.85 3.31 16.03
N PRO A 42 22.39 4.31 16.75
CA PRO A 42 23.13 5.42 16.15
C PRO A 42 24.59 5.07 15.79
N VAL A 43 25.10 3.89 16.16
CA VAL A 43 26.53 3.54 16.09
C VAL A 43 26.87 2.64 14.89
N PHE A 44 26.23 2.84 13.73
CA PHE A 44 26.68 2.20 12.48
C PHE A 44 27.50 3.20 11.66
N HIS A 45 28.81 3.03 11.71
CA HIS A 45 29.80 3.98 11.18
C HIS A 45 30.19 3.78 9.70
N GLU A 46 29.53 2.90 8.95
CA GLU A 46 29.87 2.67 7.54
C GLU A 46 28.62 2.67 6.66
N CYS A 47 28.16 3.87 6.30
CA CYS A 47 27.17 4.09 5.25
C CYS A 47 27.77 4.97 4.15
N THR A 48 27.52 4.62 2.88
CA THR A 48 27.78 5.53 1.76
C THR A 48 26.94 6.80 1.95
N LYS A 49 27.48 8.00 1.61
CA LYS A 49 26.87 9.32 1.93
C LYS A 49 25.35 9.45 1.69
N ARG A 50 24.80 8.75 0.69
CA ARG A 50 23.36 8.79 0.36
C ARG A 50 22.52 7.97 1.35
N LEU A 51 23.05 6.83 1.80
CA LEU A 51 22.40 5.97 2.78
C LEU A 51 22.34 6.66 4.16
N ASP A 52 23.36 7.46 4.49
CA ASP A 52 23.43 8.22 5.75
C ASP A 52 22.29 9.25 5.88
N ILE A 53 22.05 10.03 4.83
CA ILE A 53 20.96 11.04 4.79
C ILE A 53 19.59 10.35 4.93
N ASP A 54 19.35 9.29 4.17
CA ASP A 54 18.09 8.55 4.20
C ASP A 54 17.81 7.99 5.61
N CYS A 55 18.85 7.52 6.28
CA CYS A 55 18.77 7.00 7.63
C CYS A 55 18.46 8.07 8.67
N HIS A 56 19.08 9.25 8.55
CA HIS A 56 18.77 10.40 9.40
C HIS A 56 17.32 10.84 9.27
N ILE A 57 16.77 10.89 8.06
CA ILE A 57 15.37 11.28 7.83
C ILE A 57 14.42 10.32 8.55
N VAL A 58 14.58 9.01 8.33
CA VAL A 58 13.69 8.01 8.95
C VAL A 58 13.85 8.02 10.46
N ARG A 59 15.08 8.16 10.98
CA ARG A 59 15.33 8.25 12.42
C ARG A 59 14.69 9.48 13.04
N ASN A 60 14.83 10.65 12.43
CA ASN A 60 14.24 11.89 12.93
C ASN A 60 12.71 11.77 13.01
N GLN A 61 12.09 11.11 12.02
CA GLN A 61 10.64 10.89 12.03
C GLN A 61 10.18 9.78 12.99
N PHE A 62 11.04 8.82 13.30
CA PHE A 62 10.80 7.87 14.37
C PHE A 62 10.85 8.56 15.74
N LEU A 63 11.88 9.39 15.99
CA LEU A 63 12.03 10.14 17.23
C LEU A 63 10.96 11.22 17.42
N SER A 64 10.45 11.82 16.33
CA SER A 64 9.33 12.76 16.38
C SER A 64 7.98 12.08 16.68
N GLY A 65 7.93 10.74 16.67
CA GLY A 65 6.72 9.96 16.87
C GLY A 65 5.78 9.94 15.65
N LEU A 66 6.27 10.34 14.47
CA LEU A 66 5.46 10.34 13.24
C LEU A 66 5.30 8.92 12.68
N VAL A 67 6.39 8.16 12.63
CA VAL A 67 6.41 6.78 12.13
C VAL A 67 6.92 5.79 13.16
N LEU A 68 6.39 4.57 13.12
CA LEU A 68 6.88 3.41 13.86
C LEU A 68 7.25 2.31 12.86
N PRO A 69 8.53 2.21 12.45
CA PRO A 69 9.00 1.12 11.60
C PRO A 69 8.83 -0.23 12.31
N GLN A 70 8.18 -1.19 11.65
CA GLN A 70 8.04 -2.56 12.15
C GLN A 70 8.47 -3.57 11.09
N LYS A 71 9.05 -4.68 11.55
CA LYS A 71 9.45 -5.77 10.68
C LYS A 71 8.22 -6.50 10.16
N ILE A 72 8.17 -6.69 8.84
CA ILE A 72 7.27 -7.65 8.20
C ILE A 72 8.09 -8.73 7.50
N SER A 73 7.53 -9.93 7.39
CA SER A 73 8.13 -10.98 6.55
C SER A 73 8.07 -10.55 5.09
N THR A 74 9.13 -10.75 4.31
CA THR A 74 9.14 -10.51 2.85
C THR A 74 8.00 -11.24 2.15
N VAL A 75 7.63 -12.41 2.68
CA VAL A 75 6.54 -13.27 2.21
C VAL A 75 5.16 -12.59 2.33
N ASP A 76 5.05 -11.63 3.25
CA ASP A 76 3.81 -10.94 3.63
C ASP A 76 3.84 -9.45 3.28
N GLN A 77 4.88 -8.98 2.59
CA GLN A 77 5.02 -7.59 2.17
C GLN A 77 4.10 -7.28 1.00
N ILE A 78 2.91 -6.75 1.30
CA ILE A 78 1.90 -6.39 0.29
C ILE A 78 2.45 -5.36 -0.73
N ALA A 79 3.40 -4.51 -0.33
CA ALA A 79 4.06 -3.56 -1.24
C ALA A 79 4.77 -4.24 -2.43
N ASP A 80 5.22 -5.49 -2.26
CA ASP A 80 5.85 -6.26 -3.34
C ASP A 80 4.88 -6.54 -4.48
N LEU A 81 3.57 -6.61 -4.20
CA LEU A 81 2.53 -6.76 -5.22
C LEU A 81 2.53 -5.61 -6.23
N PHE A 82 2.90 -4.40 -5.79
CA PHE A 82 2.87 -3.18 -6.61
C PHE A 82 4.23 -2.83 -7.22
N THR A 83 5.31 -3.47 -6.77
CA THR A 83 6.68 -3.05 -7.10
C THR A 83 7.51 -4.14 -7.75
N LYS A 84 7.10 -5.42 -7.65
CA LYS A 84 7.86 -6.56 -8.15
C LYS A 84 7.00 -7.46 -9.03
N PRO A 85 7.58 -8.03 -10.10
CA PRO A 85 6.95 -9.13 -10.82
C PRO A 85 7.00 -10.41 -9.97
N LEU A 86 5.89 -10.73 -9.32
CA LEU A 86 5.78 -11.90 -8.46
C LEU A 86 5.28 -13.14 -9.23
N PRO A 87 5.79 -14.35 -8.91
CA PRO A 87 5.21 -15.60 -9.40
C PRO A 87 3.76 -15.77 -8.93
N VAL A 88 2.99 -16.59 -9.64
CA VAL A 88 1.53 -16.77 -9.43
C VAL A 88 1.16 -17.10 -7.99
N LEU A 89 1.95 -17.94 -7.30
CA LEU A 89 1.64 -18.37 -5.92
C LEU A 89 1.82 -17.24 -4.88
N PRO A 90 2.99 -16.57 -4.77
CA PRO A 90 3.12 -15.37 -3.94
C PRO A 90 2.13 -14.26 -4.30
N PHE A 91 1.90 -14.02 -5.58
CA PHE A 91 0.95 -13.03 -6.06
C PHE A 91 -0.46 -13.33 -5.53
N ALA A 92 -0.97 -14.55 -5.73
CA ALA A 92 -2.32 -14.92 -5.31
C ALA A 92 -2.51 -14.82 -3.80
N ARG A 93 -1.48 -15.14 -3.01
CA ARG A 93 -1.51 -15.00 -1.55
C ARG A 93 -1.55 -13.53 -1.09
N LEU A 94 -0.77 -12.65 -1.71
CA LEU A 94 -0.78 -11.22 -1.37
C LEU A 94 -2.06 -10.53 -1.87
N ALA A 95 -2.54 -10.90 -3.06
CA ALA A 95 -3.80 -10.42 -3.62
C ALA A 95 -5.00 -10.82 -2.74
N SER A 96 -5.04 -12.06 -2.25
CA SER A 96 -6.11 -12.49 -1.33
C SER A 96 -6.08 -11.76 0.00
N LYS A 97 -4.89 -11.41 0.52
CA LYS A 97 -4.75 -10.54 1.71
C LYS A 97 -5.30 -9.14 1.51
N LEU A 98 -5.26 -8.62 0.28
CA LEU A 98 -5.90 -7.35 -0.11
C LEU A 98 -7.40 -7.49 -0.39
N GLY A 99 -7.97 -8.69 -0.25
CA GLY A 99 -9.37 -8.95 -0.60
C GLY A 99 -9.63 -8.98 -2.10
N MET A 100 -8.59 -9.06 -2.93
CA MET A 100 -8.75 -9.23 -4.37
C MET A 100 -9.24 -10.64 -4.67
N ARG A 101 -10.25 -10.73 -5.52
CA ARG A 101 -10.81 -12.01 -5.98
C ARG A 101 -10.46 -12.22 -7.44
N ASP A 102 -10.12 -13.45 -7.79
CA ASP A 102 -10.01 -13.86 -9.19
C ASP A 102 -11.42 -13.94 -9.76
N VAL A 103 -11.73 -13.07 -10.72
CA VAL A 103 -13.08 -12.94 -11.30
C VAL A 103 -13.19 -13.70 -12.62
N PHE A 104 -12.07 -14.06 -13.25
CA PHE A 104 -12.07 -14.71 -14.55
C PHE A 104 -11.28 -16.02 -14.51
N HIS A 105 -12.00 -17.13 -14.36
CA HIS A 105 -11.47 -18.48 -14.58
C HIS A 105 -11.49 -18.80 -16.08
N SER A 106 -10.64 -18.16 -16.87
CA SER A 106 -10.62 -18.40 -18.32
C SER A 106 -9.83 -19.69 -18.65
N HIS A 107 -10.53 -20.66 -19.24
CA HIS A 107 -10.00 -21.91 -19.79
C HIS A 107 -9.25 -21.72 -21.12
N LEU A 108 -8.46 -20.66 -21.27
CA LEU A 108 -7.65 -20.45 -22.47
C LEU A 108 -6.18 -20.68 -22.14
N GLU A 109 -5.47 -21.39 -23.03
CA GLU A 109 -4.13 -21.99 -22.88
C GLU A 109 -2.98 -21.01 -22.50
N GLY A 110 -3.29 -19.74 -22.21
CA GLY A 110 -2.37 -18.68 -21.78
C GLY A 110 -2.43 -18.27 -20.31
N GLY A 111 -3.30 -18.85 -19.47
CA GLY A 111 -3.22 -18.74 -18.00
C GLY A 111 -3.27 -17.33 -17.38
N VAL A 112 -3.95 -16.38 -18.02
CA VAL A 112 -4.09 -15.00 -17.50
C VAL A 112 -5.12 -14.97 -16.37
N LYS A 113 -4.74 -14.46 -15.20
CA LYS A 113 -5.63 -14.28 -14.05
C LYS A 113 -5.97 -12.81 -13.86
N VAL A 114 -7.25 -12.51 -13.65
CA VAL A 114 -7.73 -11.14 -13.47
C VAL A 114 -8.29 -10.99 -12.08
N TYR A 115 -7.61 -10.19 -11.28
CA TYR A 115 -7.95 -9.93 -9.89
C TYR A 115 -8.69 -8.61 -9.77
N VAL A 116 -9.85 -8.63 -9.12
CA VAL A 116 -10.64 -7.43 -8.85
C VAL A 116 -10.77 -7.24 -7.35
N MET A 117 -10.46 -6.04 -6.89
CA MET A 117 -10.73 -5.60 -5.53
C MET A 117 -12.12 -4.95 -5.51
N VAL A 118 -13.07 -5.57 -4.82
CA VAL A 118 -14.40 -4.99 -4.58
C VAL A 118 -14.41 -4.45 -3.17
N SER A 119 -14.05 -3.17 -3.02
CA SER A 119 -14.13 -2.48 -1.74
C SER A 119 -15.44 -1.73 -1.64
N PHE A 120 -16.37 -2.22 -0.80
CA PHE A 120 -17.50 -1.43 -0.35
C PHE A 120 -17.02 -0.46 0.73
N LEU A 121 -16.77 0.80 0.37
CA LEU A 121 -16.55 1.84 1.36
C LEU A 121 -17.91 2.17 2.00
N LEU A 122 -18.25 1.52 3.11
CA LEU A 122 -19.35 1.99 3.95
C LEU A 122 -18.87 3.27 4.64
N ILE A 123 -19.08 4.42 3.99
CA ILE A 123 -18.92 5.74 4.60
C ILE A 123 -19.97 5.85 5.71
N THR A 124 -19.66 5.32 6.88
CA THR A 124 -20.45 5.47 8.09
C THR A 124 -19.69 6.42 9.00
N GLN A 125 -19.83 7.73 8.75
CA GLN A 125 -20.15 8.69 9.82
C GLN A 125 -20.23 10.14 9.29
N ARG A 126 -21.38 10.75 9.63
CA ARG A 126 -21.61 12.18 9.87
C ARG A 126 -21.13 13.19 8.82
N CYS A 127 -22.14 13.69 8.11
CA CYS A 127 -22.29 15.02 7.53
C CYS A 127 -21.97 15.18 6.03
N LEU A 128 -23.05 15.50 5.29
CA LEU A 128 -23.10 16.24 4.02
C LEU A 128 -22.79 15.54 2.68
N ILE A 129 -22.85 14.21 2.60
CA ILE A 129 -22.99 13.52 1.30
C ILE A 129 -24.41 12.92 1.24
N PRO A 130 -25.22 13.21 0.20
CA PRO A 130 -26.56 12.67 0.13
C PRO A 130 -26.52 11.14 0.03
N ALA A 131 -27.47 10.48 0.71
CA ALA A 131 -27.49 9.03 0.99
C ALA A 131 -27.52 8.10 -0.26
N TRP A 132 -27.47 8.65 -1.47
CA TRP A 132 -27.45 7.92 -2.73
C TRP A 132 -26.05 7.78 -3.36
N MET A 133 -24.99 8.36 -2.78
CA MET A 133 -23.61 8.18 -3.27
C MET A 133 -22.87 7.07 -2.51
N VAL A 134 -23.05 5.83 -2.95
CA VAL A 134 -22.12 4.73 -2.62
C VAL A 134 -20.97 4.81 -3.61
N TRP A 135 -19.77 5.16 -3.15
CA TRP A 135 -18.56 5.05 -3.97
C TRP A 135 -18.06 3.61 -3.94
N SER A 136 -18.31 2.87 -5.02
CA SER A 136 -17.65 1.59 -5.28
C SER A 136 -16.40 1.87 -6.10
N SER A 137 -15.22 1.85 -5.47
CA SER A 137 -13.96 1.88 -6.22
C SER A 137 -13.60 0.46 -6.61
N VAL A 138 -13.70 0.15 -7.90
CA VAL A 138 -13.28 -1.15 -8.45
C VAL A 138 -11.85 -1.01 -8.95
N ARG A 139 -10.91 -1.67 -8.28
CA ARG A 139 -9.53 -1.74 -8.74
C ARG A 139 -9.31 -3.08 -9.44
N VAL A 140 -8.90 -3.03 -10.70
CA VAL A 140 -8.59 -4.22 -11.51
C VAL A 140 -7.08 -4.37 -11.61
N LEU A 141 -6.61 -5.57 -11.32
CA LEU A 141 -5.21 -5.97 -11.44
C LEU A 141 -5.15 -7.21 -12.32
N VAL A 142 -4.52 -7.09 -13.48
CA VAL A 142 -4.29 -8.21 -14.40
C VAL A 142 -2.91 -8.80 -14.13
N HIS A 143 -2.84 -10.12 -13.94
CA HIS A 143 -1.59 -10.85 -13.75
C HIS A 143 -1.44 -11.94 -14.81
N ASN A 144 -0.33 -11.91 -15.54
CA ASN A 144 0.03 -12.91 -16.55
C ASN A 144 1.03 -13.93 -15.96
N GLN A 145 0.91 -15.20 -16.32
CA GLN A 145 1.76 -16.31 -15.84
C GLN A 145 3.26 -16.12 -16.15
N PHE A 146 3.60 -15.26 -17.10
CA PHE A 146 4.98 -14.90 -17.46
C PHE A 146 5.54 -13.72 -16.66
N GLY A 147 4.75 -13.11 -15.76
CA GLY A 147 5.22 -12.09 -14.82
C GLY A 147 5.52 -10.70 -15.42
N GLU A 148 5.35 -10.50 -16.72
CA GLU A 148 5.86 -9.30 -17.40
C GLU A 148 4.89 -8.10 -17.42
N ASP A 149 3.57 -8.31 -17.29
CA ASP A 149 2.60 -7.20 -17.43
C ASP A 149 1.68 -7.06 -16.20
N PHE A 150 1.95 -6.03 -15.40
CA PHE A 150 1.04 -5.55 -14.34
C PHE A 150 0.33 -4.30 -14.86
N ILE A 151 -0.94 -4.42 -15.26
CA ILE A 151 -1.76 -3.26 -15.61
C ILE A 151 -2.68 -2.95 -14.43
N PHE A 152 -2.47 -1.78 -13.82
CA PHE A 152 -3.37 -1.21 -12.81
C PHE A 152 -4.44 -0.35 -13.49
N GLY A 153 -5.69 -0.82 -13.47
CA GLY A 153 -6.85 -0.04 -13.88
C GLY A 153 -7.70 0.34 -12.66
N VAL A 154 -8.06 1.62 -12.53
CA VAL A 154 -9.14 2.05 -11.64
C VAL A 154 -10.37 2.24 -12.51
N LEU A 155 -11.37 1.37 -12.36
CA LEU A 155 -12.69 1.61 -12.93
C LEU A 155 -13.54 2.23 -11.83
N SER A 156 -13.80 3.53 -11.97
CA SER A 156 -14.78 4.23 -11.15
C SER A 156 -16.09 4.23 -11.92
N GLU A 157 -16.98 3.30 -11.63
CA GLU A 157 -18.36 3.39 -12.12
C GLU A 157 -19.20 4.19 -11.11
N HIS A 158 -19.78 5.28 -11.58
CA HIS A 158 -20.94 5.87 -10.93
C HIS A 158 -22.11 4.90 -11.15
N VAL A 159 -22.48 4.14 -10.12
CA VAL A 159 -23.72 3.35 -10.14
C VAL A 159 -24.85 4.28 -9.70
N PRO A 160 -25.71 4.79 -10.61
CA PRO A 160 -26.95 5.42 -10.18
C PRO A 160 -27.81 4.32 -9.55
N LEU A 161 -28.16 4.49 -8.27
CA LEU A 161 -29.25 3.73 -7.66
C LEU A 161 -30.54 4.16 -8.36
N THR A 162 -30.94 3.47 -9.43
CA THR A 162 -32.31 3.55 -9.93
C THR A 162 -33.20 2.78 -8.96
N CYS A 163 -34.14 3.49 -8.35
CA CYS A 163 -35.19 2.97 -7.48
C CYS A 163 -36.03 1.87 -8.13
#